data_AF-A0A7Y6PZ59-F1
#
_entry.id   AF-A0A7Y6PZ59-F1
#
_cell.length_a   1.000
_cell.length_b   1.000
_cell.length_c   1.000
_cell.angle_alpha   90.00
_cell.angle_beta   90.00
_cell.angle_gamma   90.00
#
_symmetry.space_group_name_H-M   'P 1'
#
loop_
_entity.id
_entity.type
_entity.pdbx_description
1 polymer ?
#
loop_
_entity_poly.entity_id
_entity_poly.type
_entity_poly.pdbx_seq_one_letter_code
_entity_poly.pdbx_strand_id
1 'polypeptide(L)'
;MLLGVACGSSSRETTPLASDGTHLRDEQGRIAVLRGVNARVEGVFDVTFSDGRVPLEPIPPLEASDCKRMRELGLDLLRLPINWSGIEPVRGSYDEAYLDRVDAAVRCAGDAGVYVMIDLHQDAYSKEIGEDGAPLWAIQPPPEMLLQGPLTDLGERRTSPQVTAAFDTFFAEDDPAGLQSAFFAMLDHVASRWADDPAVIGFEIYNEPSVGQQQVIPFSTAAAARVRAAAPGKLVFFEPTATRNLFDFAPKATEPFPVGGAVYAPHIYTFVFYSDPTRLEQLQPSDLEPSVKLA
;
A
#
# COMPACT_ATOMS: atom_id res chain seq x y z
N MET A 1 20.40 7.00 36.81
CA MET A 1 21.07 7.93 35.89
C MET A 1 21.06 7.28 34.52
N LEU A 2 19.97 7.46 33.75
CA LEU A 2 19.90 6.97 32.38
C LEU A 2 20.80 7.88 31.54
N LEU A 3 21.86 7.31 30.97
CA LEU A 3 22.67 7.95 29.95
C LEU A 3 21.81 8.05 28.68
N GLY A 4 21.12 9.19 28.54
CA GLY A 4 20.52 9.57 27.28
C GLY A 4 21.64 9.80 26.26
N VAL A 5 21.75 8.91 25.29
CA VAL A 5 22.55 9.17 24.10
C VAL A 5 21.84 10.28 23.35
N ALA A 6 22.40 11.49 23.39
CA ALA A 6 21.97 12.56 22.51
C ALA A 6 22.22 12.08 21.06
N CYS A 7 21.15 11.81 20.30
CA CYS A 7 21.27 11.70 18.86
C CYS A 7 21.82 13.03 18.35
N GLY A 8 23.03 12.98 17.78
CA GLY A 8 23.56 14.12 17.04
C GLY A 8 22.55 14.53 15.96
N SER A 9 22.35 15.83 15.82
CA SER A 9 21.39 16.45 14.89
C SER A 9 21.80 16.33 13.43
N SER A 10 22.49 15.26 13.01
CA SER A 10 22.58 14.95 11.59
C SER A 10 21.25 14.34 11.19
N SER A 11 20.41 15.10 10.48
CA SER A 11 19.40 14.52 9.62
C SER A 11 20.11 13.43 8.81
N ARG A 12 19.79 12.16 9.05
CA ARG A 12 20.28 11.10 8.16
C ARG A 12 19.57 11.33 6.84
N GLU A 13 20.33 11.74 5.84
CA GLU A 13 19.84 11.74 4.47
C GLU A 13 19.36 10.33 4.13
N THR A 14 18.21 10.24 3.49
CA THR A 14 17.69 8.99 2.95
C THR A 14 18.60 8.54 1.81
N THR A 15 19.01 7.28 1.83
CA THR A 15 19.82 6.66 0.78
C THR A 15 19.05 5.50 0.15
N PRO A 16 19.24 5.20 -1.14
CA PRO A 16 18.62 4.04 -1.77
C PRO A 16 18.82 2.75 -0.96
N LEU A 17 17.77 1.93 -0.89
CA LEU A 17 17.79 0.61 -0.25
C LEU A 17 17.66 -0.49 -1.30
N ALA A 18 18.42 -1.56 -1.14
CA ALA A 18 18.37 -2.74 -2.00
C ALA A 18 18.08 -4.00 -1.17
N SER A 19 17.39 -4.97 -1.76
CA SER A 19 17.18 -6.30 -1.18
C SER A 19 18.29 -7.25 -1.65
N ASP A 20 18.93 -7.97 -0.72
CA ASP A 20 19.82 -9.10 -1.02
C ASP A 20 19.08 -10.46 -1.03
N GLY A 21 17.75 -10.43 -0.97
CA GLY A 21 16.88 -11.60 -0.83
C GLY A 21 16.56 -11.98 0.62
N THR A 22 17.33 -11.50 1.60
CA THR A 22 17.12 -11.79 3.02
C THR A 22 17.00 -10.54 3.89
N HIS A 23 17.66 -9.45 3.49
CA HIS A 23 17.71 -8.19 4.20
C HIS A 23 17.63 -7.01 3.23
N LEU A 24 17.13 -5.88 3.74
CA LEU A 24 17.32 -4.59 3.11
C LEU A 24 18.67 -4.02 3.52
N ARG A 25 19.42 -3.50 2.55
CA ARG A 25 20.73 -2.89 2.75
C ARG A 25 20.82 -1.51 2.13
N ASP A 26 21.57 -0.64 2.79
CA ASP A 26 22.00 0.63 2.20
C ASP A 26 23.27 0.49 1.36
N GLU A 27 23.69 1.60 0.75
CA GLU A 27 24.88 1.67 -0.10
C GLU A 27 26.20 1.35 0.63
N GLN A 28 26.22 1.41 1.96
CA GLN A 28 27.38 1.02 2.77
C GLN A 28 27.31 -0.44 3.24
N GLY A 29 26.30 -1.20 2.80
CA GLY A 29 26.11 -2.60 3.12
C GLY A 29 25.50 -2.88 4.50
N ARG A 30 25.08 -1.84 5.23
CA ARG A 30 24.45 -1.99 6.55
C ARG A 30 23.03 -2.51 6.38
N ILE A 31 22.57 -3.32 7.33
CA ILE A 31 21.18 -3.80 7.34
C ILE A 31 20.26 -2.67 7.80
N ALA A 32 19.25 -2.36 7.00
CA ALA A 32 18.18 -1.42 7.35
C ALA A 32 17.07 -2.16 8.09
N VAL A 33 16.62 -1.58 9.21
CA VAL A 33 15.44 -2.03 9.96
C VAL A 33 14.47 -0.87 10.00
N LEU A 34 13.43 -0.94 9.17
CA LEU A 34 12.46 0.12 9.00
C LEU A 34 11.36 0.03 10.06
N ARG A 35 11.03 1.15 10.70
CA ARG A 35 9.95 1.28 11.68
C ARG A 35 9.14 2.51 11.34
N GLY A 36 7.86 2.31 11.07
CA GLY A 36 7.05 3.34 10.47
C GLY A 36 5.60 3.35 10.88
N VAL A 37 4.88 4.23 10.22
CA VAL A 37 3.43 4.37 10.33
C VAL A 37 2.80 4.39 8.95
N ASN A 38 1.52 4.03 8.90
CA ASN A 38 0.64 4.37 7.78
C ASN A 38 0.06 5.76 8.04
N ALA A 39 0.01 6.62 7.02
CA ALA A 39 -0.71 7.88 7.13
C ALA A 39 -1.61 8.12 5.92
N ARG A 40 -2.93 8.18 6.17
CA ARG A 40 -3.90 8.70 5.21
C ARG A 40 -3.84 10.22 5.27
N VAL A 41 -3.61 10.86 4.13
CA VAL A 41 -3.33 12.31 4.04
C VAL A 41 -4.40 13.01 3.23
N GLU A 42 -4.88 14.15 3.71
CA GLU A 42 -5.91 14.96 3.04
C GLU A 42 -5.46 15.31 1.62
N GLY A 43 -6.34 15.06 0.65
CA GLY A 43 -6.07 15.30 -0.78
C GLY A 43 -5.18 14.24 -1.45
N VAL A 44 -4.66 13.26 -0.70
CA VAL A 44 -3.90 12.11 -1.21
C VAL A 44 -4.70 10.81 -1.05
N PHE A 45 -5.28 10.57 0.12
CA PHE A 45 -6.21 9.45 0.33
C PHE A 45 -7.58 9.81 -0.26
N ASP A 46 -7.91 9.25 -1.41
CA ASP A 46 -9.03 9.69 -2.25
C ASP A 46 -10.35 9.03 -1.82
N VAL A 47 -11.00 9.66 -0.84
CA VAL A 47 -12.32 9.26 -0.30
C VAL A 47 -13.41 10.32 -0.54
N THR A 48 -13.16 11.23 -1.50
CA THR A 48 -14.05 12.36 -1.84
C THR A 48 -14.67 12.16 -3.23
N PHE A 49 -15.84 12.75 -3.46
CA PHE A 49 -16.58 12.61 -4.72
C PHE A 49 -16.68 13.93 -5.47
N SER A 50 -16.43 13.92 -6.78
CA SER A 50 -16.49 15.12 -7.63
C SER A 50 -17.91 15.59 -7.93
N ASP A 51 -18.93 14.76 -7.65
CA ASP A 51 -20.34 15.03 -7.88
C ASP A 51 -21.09 15.58 -6.65
N GLY A 52 -20.37 15.85 -5.56
CA GLY A 52 -20.93 16.44 -4.35
C GLY A 52 -21.53 15.44 -3.36
N ARG A 53 -21.42 14.12 -3.59
CA ARG A 53 -21.71 13.11 -2.58
C ARG A 53 -20.86 13.31 -1.32
N VAL A 54 -21.40 12.89 -0.18
CA VAL A 54 -20.75 13.02 1.13
C VAL A 54 -19.45 12.20 1.13
N PRO A 55 -18.28 12.78 1.48
CA PRO A 55 -17.03 12.02 1.62
C PRO A 55 -17.16 10.87 2.61
N LEU A 56 -16.46 9.78 2.36
CA LEU A 56 -16.60 8.55 3.15
C LEU A 56 -16.15 8.71 4.59
N GLU A 57 -15.05 9.44 4.79
CA GLU A 57 -14.51 9.77 6.10
C GLU A 57 -13.69 11.08 6.03
N PRO A 58 -13.52 11.79 7.15
CA PRO A 58 -12.58 12.89 7.22
C PRO A 58 -11.14 12.37 7.23
N ILE A 59 -10.27 12.96 6.41
CA ILE A 59 -8.84 12.64 6.39
C ILE A 59 -8.06 13.86 6.91
N PRO A 60 -7.14 13.69 7.88
CA PRO A 60 -6.35 14.81 8.39
C PRO A 60 -5.29 15.27 7.37
N PRO A 61 -4.90 16.55 7.39
CA PRO A 61 -3.74 17.01 6.64
C PRO A 61 -2.45 16.41 7.21
N LEU A 62 -1.40 16.39 6.39
CA LEU A 62 -0.04 16.09 6.84
C LEU A 62 0.74 17.41 6.97
N GLU A 63 1.12 17.76 8.19
CA GLU A 63 1.90 18.96 8.45
C GLU A 63 3.40 18.65 8.59
N ALA A 64 4.24 19.66 8.37
CA ALA A 64 5.69 19.52 8.56
C ALA A 64 6.04 19.09 10.00
N SER A 65 5.23 19.48 11.00
CA SER A 65 5.34 19.02 12.38
C SER A 65 5.13 17.52 12.53
N ASP A 66 4.21 16.91 11.77
CA ASP A 66 3.97 15.47 11.81
C ASP A 66 5.16 14.70 11.25
N CYS A 67 5.70 15.16 10.11
CA CYS A 67 6.89 14.56 9.50
C CYS A 67 8.11 14.61 10.43
N LYS A 68 8.35 15.76 11.08
CA LYS A 68 9.38 15.87 12.10
C LYS A 68 9.09 15.00 13.31
N ARG A 69 7.82 14.91 13.74
CA ARG A 69 7.41 14.13 14.90
C ARG A 69 7.66 12.64 14.71
N MET A 70 7.50 12.11 13.49
CA MET A 70 7.88 10.72 13.17
C MET A 70 9.33 10.43 13.57
N ARG A 71 10.28 11.30 13.17
CA ARG A 71 11.68 11.16 13.57
C ARG A 71 11.92 11.29 15.06
N GLU A 72 11.25 12.24 15.71
CA GLU A 72 11.38 12.44 17.16
C GLU A 72 10.89 11.22 17.96
N LEU A 73 9.97 10.44 17.39
CA LEU A 73 9.52 9.15 17.91
C LEU A 73 10.45 7.99 17.54
N GLY A 74 11.48 8.23 16.74
CA GLY A 74 12.42 7.21 16.25
C GLY A 74 11.89 6.41 15.06
N LEU A 75 10.82 6.85 14.41
CA LEU A 75 10.31 6.26 13.18
C LEU A 75 11.15 6.76 11.98
N ASP A 76 11.28 5.91 10.97
CA ASP A 76 12.06 6.17 9.76
C ASP A 76 11.39 5.73 8.47
N LEU A 77 10.13 5.27 8.54
CA LEU A 77 9.32 4.90 7.37
C LEU A 77 7.91 5.49 7.46
N LEU A 78 7.42 6.00 6.34
CA LEU A 78 6.03 6.32 6.08
C LEU A 78 5.52 5.39 4.96
N ARG A 79 4.55 4.54 5.28
CA ARG A 79 3.71 3.89 4.27
C ARG A 79 2.65 4.92 3.88
N LEU A 80 2.70 5.39 2.63
CA LEU A 80 1.85 6.45 2.09
C LEU A 80 0.84 5.84 1.13
N PRO A 81 -0.40 5.60 1.58
CA PRO A 81 -1.47 5.07 0.73
C PRO A 81 -1.88 6.13 -0.29
N ILE A 82 -1.89 5.75 -1.57
CA ILE A 82 -2.41 6.52 -2.70
C ILE A 82 -3.39 5.65 -3.48
N ASN A 83 -4.42 6.24 -4.08
CA ASN A 83 -5.51 5.49 -4.70
C ASN A 83 -5.49 5.65 -6.22
N TRP A 84 -5.74 4.56 -6.93
CA TRP A 84 -5.86 4.59 -8.40
C TRP A 84 -6.90 5.61 -8.87
N SER A 85 -7.99 5.78 -8.13
CA SER A 85 -9.04 6.77 -8.42
C SER A 85 -8.55 8.22 -8.40
N GLY A 86 -7.57 8.53 -7.54
CA GLY A 86 -6.94 9.84 -7.49
C GLY A 86 -5.91 10.02 -8.61
N ILE A 87 -5.21 8.95 -8.99
CA ILE A 87 -4.16 8.98 -10.02
C ILE A 87 -4.76 9.06 -11.42
N GLU A 88 -5.77 8.24 -11.73
CA GLU A 88 -6.37 8.08 -13.05
C GLU A 88 -7.91 8.18 -12.97
N PRO A 89 -8.46 9.37 -12.64
CA PRO A 89 -9.91 9.54 -12.48
C PRO A 89 -10.68 9.32 -13.78
N VAL A 90 -10.02 9.47 -14.93
CA VAL A 90 -10.53 9.17 -16.27
C VAL A 90 -9.54 8.25 -16.96
N ARG A 91 -10.02 7.15 -17.56
CA ARG A 91 -9.18 6.15 -18.23
C ARG A 91 -8.22 6.79 -19.23
N GLY A 92 -6.93 6.53 -19.06
CA GLY A 92 -5.83 7.05 -19.86
C GLY A 92 -5.41 8.49 -19.55
N SER A 93 -5.98 9.13 -18.54
CA SER A 93 -5.68 10.52 -18.15
C SER A 93 -5.27 10.60 -16.69
N TYR A 94 -3.98 10.89 -16.47
CA TYR A 94 -3.42 11.01 -15.12
C TYR A 94 -3.61 12.42 -14.55
N ASP A 95 -4.02 12.52 -13.29
CA ASP A 95 -4.20 13.78 -12.57
C ASP A 95 -2.86 14.25 -11.98
N GLU A 96 -2.15 15.10 -12.71
CA GLU A 96 -0.88 15.67 -12.24
C GLU A 96 -1.03 16.54 -10.99
N ALA A 97 -2.18 17.19 -10.79
CA ALA A 97 -2.41 17.97 -9.57
C ALA A 97 -2.58 17.07 -8.35
N TYR A 98 -3.13 15.86 -8.51
CA TYR A 98 -3.11 14.82 -7.48
C TYR A 98 -1.68 14.37 -7.18
N LEU A 99 -0.90 14.05 -8.22
CA LEU A 99 0.50 13.62 -8.05
C LEU A 99 1.39 14.70 -7.41
N ASP A 100 1.13 15.98 -7.66
CA ASP A 100 1.82 17.10 -6.99
C ASP A 100 1.55 17.14 -5.48
N ARG A 101 0.36 16.72 -5.04
CA ARG A 101 0.03 16.56 -3.60
C ARG A 101 0.75 15.36 -2.99
N VAL A 102 0.86 14.26 -3.73
CA VAL A 102 1.68 13.11 -3.32
C VAL A 102 3.14 13.53 -3.17
N ASP A 103 3.69 14.28 -4.12
CA ASP A 103 5.05 14.81 -4.01
C ASP A 103 5.25 15.69 -2.78
N ALA A 104 4.24 16.48 -2.39
CA ALA A 104 4.33 17.30 -1.18
C ALA A 104 4.45 16.44 0.09
N ALA A 105 3.70 15.34 0.16
CA ALA A 105 3.82 14.37 1.24
C ALA A 105 5.18 13.64 1.23
N VAL A 106 5.65 13.22 0.05
CA VAL A 106 6.98 12.60 -0.13
C VAL A 106 8.09 13.54 0.33
N ARG A 107 8.07 14.81 -0.11
CA ARG A 107 9.03 15.83 0.31
C ARG A 107 8.98 16.09 1.82
N CYS A 108 7.79 16.18 2.41
CA CYS A 108 7.65 16.36 3.86
C CYS A 108 8.35 15.26 4.66
N ALA A 109 8.15 14.00 4.26
CA ALA A 109 8.81 12.86 4.88
C ALA A 109 10.33 12.86 4.60
N GLY A 110 10.73 13.09 3.34
CA GLY A 110 12.13 13.13 2.91
C GLY A 110 12.95 14.21 3.60
N ASP A 111 12.43 15.43 3.72
CA ASP A 111 13.06 16.56 4.42
C ASP A 111 13.24 16.28 5.92
N ALA A 112 12.38 15.42 6.49
CA ALA A 112 12.54 14.93 7.86
C ALA A 112 13.52 13.75 7.94
N GLY A 113 13.98 13.15 6.85
CA GLY A 113 14.79 11.92 6.86
C GLY A 113 13.96 10.67 7.15
N VAL A 114 12.70 10.65 6.72
CA VAL A 114 11.79 9.51 6.77
C VAL A 114 11.66 8.95 5.35
N TYR A 115 11.90 7.64 5.19
CA TYR A 115 11.66 6.94 3.94
C TYR A 115 10.17 6.85 3.63
N VAL A 116 9.82 6.77 2.35
CA VAL A 116 8.44 6.61 1.89
C VAL A 116 8.30 5.33 1.08
N MET A 117 7.34 4.50 1.49
CA MET A 117 6.82 3.41 0.67
C MET A 117 5.49 3.89 0.07
N ILE A 118 5.43 3.98 -1.25
CA ILE A 118 4.21 4.35 -1.97
C ILE A 118 3.33 3.10 -2.04
N ASP A 119 2.12 3.19 -1.50
CA ASP A 119 1.19 2.07 -1.41
C ASP A 119 -0.01 2.30 -2.33
N LEU A 120 -0.17 1.46 -3.35
CA LEU A 120 -1.36 1.48 -4.20
C LEU A 120 -2.53 0.84 -3.48
N HIS A 121 -3.21 1.69 -2.72
CA HIS A 121 -4.16 1.30 -1.71
C HIS A 121 -5.57 1.11 -2.27
N GLN A 122 -6.27 0.14 -1.69
CA GLN A 122 -7.70 -0.05 -1.84
C GLN A 122 -8.24 -0.76 -0.61
N ASP A 123 -9.44 -0.38 -0.19
CA ASP A 123 -10.33 -1.17 0.67
C ASP A 123 -11.66 -1.35 -0.07
N ALA A 124 -12.16 -2.59 -0.12
CA ALA A 124 -13.41 -2.91 -0.82
C ALA A 124 -13.47 -2.35 -2.26
N TYR A 125 -12.36 -2.46 -3.00
CA TYR A 125 -12.18 -2.14 -4.41
C TYR A 125 -12.25 -0.67 -4.81
N SER A 126 -13.25 0.11 -4.38
CA SER A 126 -13.44 1.49 -4.83
C SER A 126 -14.34 2.29 -3.88
N LYS A 127 -14.08 3.60 -3.75
CA LYS A 127 -14.95 4.55 -3.04
C LYS A 127 -16.38 4.61 -3.54
N GLU A 128 -16.60 4.18 -4.78
CA GLU A 128 -17.89 4.24 -5.45
C GLU A 128 -18.85 3.10 -5.06
N ILE A 129 -18.31 1.95 -4.63
CA ILE A 129 -19.07 0.74 -4.31
C ILE A 129 -18.69 0.11 -2.96
N GLY A 130 -17.61 0.60 -2.34
CA GLY A 130 -17.00 0.09 -1.12
C GLY A 130 -16.40 1.23 -0.30
N GLU A 131 -15.06 1.26 -0.18
CA GLU A 131 -14.32 2.22 0.65
C GLU A 131 -13.34 3.07 -0.17
N ASP A 132 -12.32 2.52 -0.82
CA ASP A 132 -11.38 3.32 -1.62
C ASP A 132 -10.64 2.46 -2.65
N GLY A 133 -9.83 3.08 -3.50
CA GLY A 133 -8.99 2.38 -4.47
C GLY A 133 -9.26 2.75 -5.93
N ALA A 134 -9.99 1.91 -6.65
CA ALA A 134 -10.19 2.01 -8.09
C ALA A 134 -11.13 3.16 -8.50
N PRO A 135 -10.91 3.82 -9.65
CA PRO A 135 -11.84 4.80 -10.21
C PRO A 135 -13.14 4.15 -10.68
N LEU A 136 -14.22 4.94 -10.78
CA LEU A 136 -15.54 4.48 -11.24
C LEU A 136 -15.49 3.74 -12.57
N TRP A 137 -14.69 4.22 -13.53
CA TRP A 137 -14.61 3.61 -14.87
C TRP A 137 -13.98 2.20 -14.84
N ALA A 138 -13.21 1.88 -13.80
CA ALA A 138 -12.56 0.58 -13.63
C ALA A 138 -13.48 -0.47 -12.98
N ILE A 139 -14.69 -0.10 -12.56
CA ILE A 139 -15.64 -1.04 -11.94
C ILE A 139 -16.37 -1.82 -13.01
N GLN A 140 -16.18 -3.14 -13.00
CA GLN A 140 -16.86 -4.07 -13.90
C GLN A 140 -17.44 -5.26 -13.12
N PRO A 141 -18.72 -5.63 -13.32
CA PRO A 141 -19.71 -4.94 -14.14
C PRO A 141 -20.00 -3.52 -13.62
N PRO A 142 -20.45 -2.58 -14.48
CA PRO A 142 -20.77 -1.23 -14.04
C PRO A 142 -21.83 -1.25 -12.93
N PRO A 143 -21.64 -0.48 -11.86
CA PRO A 143 -22.54 -0.52 -10.72
C PRO A 143 -23.89 0.14 -11.03
N GLU A 144 -24.97 -0.45 -10.55
CA GLU A 144 -26.32 0.13 -10.65
C GLU A 144 -26.57 1.24 -9.61
N MET A 145 -25.82 1.22 -8.52
CA MET A 145 -25.91 2.18 -7.41
C MET A 145 -24.50 2.59 -6.97
N LEU A 146 -24.34 3.88 -6.70
CA LEU A 146 -23.12 4.44 -6.12
C LEU A 146 -23.31 4.72 -4.63
N LEU A 147 -22.31 4.42 -3.83
CA LEU A 147 -22.29 4.69 -2.40
C LEU A 147 -21.79 6.11 -2.10
N GLN A 148 -21.99 6.53 -0.86
CA GLN A 148 -21.42 7.75 -0.30
C GLN A 148 -21.17 7.57 1.20
N GLY A 149 -20.61 8.58 1.84
CA GLY A 149 -20.33 8.56 3.27
C GLY A 149 -21.52 8.90 4.16
N PRO A 150 -21.34 8.80 5.48
CA PRO A 150 -20.12 8.27 6.13
C PRO A 150 -20.03 6.73 6.05
N LEU A 151 -18.85 6.17 6.27
CA LEU A 151 -18.66 4.72 6.44
C LEU A 151 -19.33 4.25 7.75
N THR A 152 -20.49 3.59 7.63
CA THR A 152 -21.25 3.08 8.79
C THR A 152 -21.31 1.57 8.90
N ASP A 153 -21.11 0.84 7.80
CA ASP A 153 -21.09 -0.63 7.76
C ASP A 153 -19.96 -1.13 6.84
N LEU A 154 -18.81 -1.41 7.43
CA LEU A 154 -17.63 -1.90 6.69
C LEU A 154 -17.81 -3.36 6.24
N GLY A 155 -18.50 -4.17 7.04
CA GLY A 155 -18.71 -5.58 6.74
C GLY A 155 -19.58 -5.79 5.50
N GLU A 156 -20.69 -5.06 5.42
CA GLU A 156 -21.58 -5.07 4.25
C GLU A 156 -20.87 -4.60 2.98
N ARG A 157 -20.11 -3.50 3.07
CA ARG A 157 -19.38 -2.95 1.92
C ARG A 157 -18.33 -3.91 1.37
N ARG A 158 -17.47 -4.46 2.25
CA ARG A 158 -16.38 -5.39 1.88
C ARG A 158 -16.88 -6.70 1.27
N THR A 159 -18.08 -7.13 1.63
CA THR A 159 -18.65 -8.43 1.20
C THR A 159 -19.80 -8.30 0.21
N SER A 160 -20.03 -7.10 -0.32
CA SER A 160 -21.13 -6.87 -1.27
C SER A 160 -20.90 -7.62 -2.59
N PRO A 161 -21.96 -8.12 -3.25
CA PRO A 161 -21.82 -8.78 -4.55
C PRO A 161 -21.14 -7.93 -5.63
N GLN A 162 -21.36 -6.61 -5.58
CA GLN A 162 -20.74 -5.66 -6.52
C GLN A 162 -19.22 -5.58 -6.33
N VAL A 163 -18.74 -5.56 -5.08
CA VAL A 163 -17.30 -5.55 -4.78
C VAL A 163 -16.65 -6.88 -5.18
N THR A 164 -17.28 -8.01 -4.86
CA THR A 164 -16.80 -9.33 -5.29
C THR A 164 -16.68 -9.42 -6.81
N ALA A 165 -17.71 -9.01 -7.56
CA ALA A 165 -17.69 -9.05 -9.02
C ALA A 165 -16.61 -8.13 -9.64
N ALA A 166 -16.33 -6.98 -8.99
CA ALA A 166 -15.29 -6.06 -9.42
C ALA A 166 -13.88 -6.64 -9.24
N PHE A 167 -13.61 -7.29 -8.11
CA PHE A 167 -12.36 -8.04 -7.90
C PHE A 167 -12.21 -9.19 -8.89
N ASP A 168 -13.25 -10.00 -9.07
CA ASP A 168 -13.23 -11.13 -10.00
C ASP A 168 -12.94 -10.67 -11.43
N THR A 169 -13.52 -9.54 -11.86
CA THR A 169 -13.28 -9.01 -13.22
C THR A 169 -11.89 -8.40 -13.36
N PHE A 170 -11.38 -7.70 -12.34
CA PHE A 170 -10.03 -7.13 -12.37
C PHE A 170 -8.95 -8.23 -12.40
N PHE A 171 -9.10 -9.27 -11.58
CA PHE A 171 -8.14 -10.38 -11.48
C PHE A 171 -8.41 -11.52 -12.47
N ALA A 172 -9.36 -11.37 -13.38
CA ALA A 172 -9.64 -12.36 -14.42
C ALA A 172 -8.42 -12.57 -15.33
N GLU A 173 -8.19 -13.83 -15.72
CA GLU A 173 -7.23 -14.17 -16.76
C GLU A 173 -7.60 -13.47 -18.08
N ASP A 174 -6.59 -13.21 -18.91
CA ASP A 174 -6.70 -12.50 -20.20
C ASP A 174 -7.18 -11.04 -20.15
N ASP A 175 -7.40 -10.49 -18.95
CA ASP A 175 -7.77 -9.09 -18.72
C ASP A 175 -8.91 -8.60 -19.64
N PRO A 176 -10.10 -9.24 -19.57
CA PRO A 176 -11.15 -9.08 -20.57
C PRO A 176 -11.70 -7.64 -20.70
N ALA A 177 -11.56 -6.84 -19.64
CA ALA A 177 -11.95 -5.43 -19.60
C ALA A 177 -10.77 -4.46 -19.77
N GLY A 178 -9.54 -4.96 -19.92
CA GLY A 178 -8.32 -4.16 -20.01
C GLY A 178 -7.99 -3.39 -18.73
N LEU A 179 -8.44 -3.89 -17.57
CA LEU A 179 -8.30 -3.25 -16.27
C LEU A 179 -6.88 -3.44 -15.71
N GLN A 180 -6.32 -4.65 -15.79
CA GLN A 180 -4.91 -4.85 -15.38
C GLN A 180 -3.98 -4.07 -16.30
N SER A 181 -4.24 -4.06 -17.60
CA SER A 181 -3.47 -3.30 -18.58
C SER A 181 -3.46 -1.81 -18.26
N ALA A 182 -4.61 -1.25 -17.88
CA ALA A 182 -4.71 0.16 -17.48
C ALA A 182 -4.01 0.41 -16.13
N PHE A 183 -4.19 -0.47 -15.14
CA PHE A 183 -3.49 -0.41 -13.87
C PHE A 183 -1.97 -0.46 -14.04
N PHE A 184 -1.47 -1.32 -14.93
CA PHE A 184 -0.04 -1.42 -15.24
C PHE A 184 0.50 -0.21 -16.01
N ALA A 185 -0.33 0.49 -16.79
CA ALA A 185 0.06 1.75 -17.41
C ALA A 185 0.16 2.87 -16.36
N MET A 186 -0.80 2.92 -15.44
CA MET A 186 -0.77 3.83 -14.29
C MET A 186 0.44 3.54 -13.39
N LEU A 187 0.74 2.27 -13.11
CA LEU A 187 1.89 1.87 -12.31
C LEU A 187 3.22 2.27 -12.95
N ASP A 188 3.35 2.19 -14.28
CA ASP A 188 4.51 2.74 -15.00
C ASP A 188 4.66 4.24 -14.77
N HIS A 189 3.56 5.00 -14.85
CA HIS A 189 3.55 6.46 -14.67
C HIS A 189 3.99 6.84 -13.25
N VAL A 190 3.39 6.20 -12.25
CA VAL A 190 3.74 6.33 -10.82
C VAL A 190 5.21 5.97 -10.60
N ALA A 191 5.64 4.78 -11.03
CA ALA A 191 7.00 4.31 -10.79
C ALA A 191 8.04 5.23 -11.45
N SER A 192 7.78 5.69 -12.67
CA SER A 192 8.67 6.61 -13.40
C SER A 192 8.81 7.96 -12.69
N ARG A 193 7.73 8.49 -12.11
CA ARG A 193 7.75 9.79 -11.42
C ARG A 193 8.74 9.81 -10.25
N TRP A 194 8.76 8.75 -9.44
CA TRP A 194 9.60 8.67 -8.24
C TRP A 194 10.83 7.76 -8.40
N ALA A 195 11.21 7.40 -9.64
CA ALA A 195 12.31 6.49 -9.92
C ALA A 195 13.66 6.96 -9.32
N ASP A 196 13.89 8.28 -9.31
CA ASP A 196 15.14 8.90 -8.85
C ASP A 196 15.01 9.59 -7.48
N ASP A 197 13.83 9.56 -6.83
CA ASP A 197 13.62 10.24 -5.55
C ASP A 197 14.22 9.42 -4.39
N PRO A 198 15.25 9.89 -3.66
CA PRO A 198 15.93 9.11 -2.63
C PRO A 198 15.08 8.83 -1.39
N ALA A 199 14.01 9.60 -1.14
CA ALA A 199 13.09 9.33 -0.05
C ALA A 199 12.18 8.13 -0.34
N VAL A 200 11.82 7.90 -1.61
CA VAL A 200 10.97 6.77 -2.01
C VAL A 200 11.80 5.49 -2.08
N ILE A 201 11.51 4.53 -1.20
CA ILE A 201 12.22 3.23 -1.18
C ILE A 201 11.66 2.23 -2.19
N GLY A 202 10.40 2.37 -2.55
CA GLY A 202 9.72 1.44 -3.43
C GLY A 202 8.21 1.59 -3.42
N PHE A 203 7.59 0.66 -4.12
CA PHE A 203 6.15 0.65 -4.41
C PHE A 203 5.53 -0.65 -3.93
N GLU A 204 4.51 -0.55 -3.10
CA GLU A 204 3.59 -1.63 -2.84
C GLU A 204 2.52 -1.65 -3.90
N ILE A 205 2.53 -2.73 -4.68
CA ILE A 205 1.87 -2.77 -5.99
C ILE A 205 0.36 -2.93 -5.91
N TYR A 206 -0.17 -3.45 -4.78
CA TYR A 206 -1.60 -3.61 -4.53
C TYR A 206 -1.84 -3.99 -3.08
N ASN A 207 -2.60 -3.18 -2.34
CA ASN A 207 -3.01 -3.47 -0.96
C ASN A 207 -4.03 -4.62 -0.90
N GLU A 208 -3.79 -5.60 -0.03
CA GLU A 208 -4.74 -6.65 0.37
C GLU A 208 -5.64 -7.23 -0.76
N PRO A 209 -5.07 -7.87 -1.80
CA PRO A 209 -5.85 -8.41 -2.89
C PRO A 209 -6.86 -9.46 -2.41
N SER A 210 -8.14 -9.20 -2.67
CA SER A 210 -9.27 -10.00 -2.16
C SER A 210 -9.74 -11.08 -3.14
N VAL A 211 -8.78 -11.79 -3.74
CA VAL A 211 -8.99 -12.96 -4.61
C VAL A 211 -8.06 -14.11 -4.20
N GLY A 212 -8.17 -15.26 -4.86
CA GLY A 212 -7.33 -16.42 -4.58
C GLY A 212 -5.86 -16.20 -4.93
N GLN A 213 -4.94 -16.83 -4.18
CA GLN A 213 -3.49 -16.68 -4.39
C GLN A 213 -3.04 -17.02 -5.82
N GLN A 214 -3.75 -17.91 -6.52
CA GLN A 214 -3.47 -18.30 -7.91
C GLN A 214 -3.68 -17.14 -8.89
N GLN A 215 -4.58 -16.20 -8.59
CA GLN A 215 -4.81 -14.99 -9.39
C GLN A 215 -3.84 -13.86 -8.99
N VAL A 216 -3.49 -13.79 -7.69
CA VAL A 216 -2.56 -12.77 -7.18
C VAL A 216 -1.15 -12.95 -7.72
N ILE A 217 -0.61 -14.17 -7.77
CA ILE A 217 0.80 -14.39 -8.17
C ILE A 217 1.11 -13.87 -9.59
N PRO A 218 0.33 -14.21 -10.64
CA PRO A 218 0.58 -13.70 -12.00
C PRO A 218 0.48 -12.18 -12.06
N PHE A 219 -0.55 -11.59 -11.44
CA PHE A 219 -0.71 -10.13 -11.37
C PHE A 219 0.49 -9.46 -10.69
N SER A 220 0.86 -9.91 -9.48
CA SER A 220 1.96 -9.34 -8.71
C SER A 220 3.29 -9.48 -9.46
N THR A 221 3.51 -10.60 -10.15
CA THR A 221 4.72 -10.81 -10.96
C THR A 221 4.79 -9.83 -12.13
N ALA A 222 3.68 -9.62 -12.83
CA ALA A 222 3.59 -8.65 -13.93
C ALA A 222 3.80 -7.23 -13.41
N ALA A 223 3.05 -6.78 -12.40
CA ALA A 223 3.19 -5.46 -11.78
C ALA A 223 4.62 -5.21 -11.27
N ALA A 224 5.24 -6.19 -10.62
CA ALA A 224 6.63 -6.06 -10.17
C ALA A 224 7.61 -5.86 -11.33
N ALA A 225 7.44 -6.60 -12.42
CA ALA A 225 8.27 -6.42 -13.61
C ALA A 225 8.12 -5.01 -14.22
N ARG A 226 6.91 -4.44 -14.19
CA ARG A 226 6.62 -3.06 -14.63
C ARG A 226 7.37 -2.04 -13.80
N VAL A 227 7.27 -2.12 -12.47
CA VAL A 227 8.03 -1.26 -11.55
C VAL A 227 9.53 -1.39 -11.77
N ARG A 228 10.05 -2.61 -11.91
CA ARG A 228 11.50 -2.82 -12.14
C ARG A 228 11.98 -2.27 -13.47
N ALA A 229 11.13 -2.21 -14.49
CA ALA A 229 11.45 -1.60 -15.77
C ALA A 229 11.45 -0.07 -15.70
N ALA A 230 10.45 0.52 -15.03
CA ALA A 230 10.30 1.97 -14.89
C ALA A 230 11.26 2.60 -13.84
N ALA A 231 11.55 1.87 -12.77
CA ALA A 231 12.29 2.33 -11.60
C ALA A 231 13.27 1.25 -11.10
N PRO A 232 14.35 0.94 -11.83
CA PRO A 232 15.27 -0.16 -11.52
C PRO A 232 16.03 0.00 -10.19
N GLY A 233 16.06 1.19 -9.59
CA GLY A 233 16.63 1.41 -8.26
C GLY A 233 15.69 1.12 -7.10
N LYS A 234 14.39 0.87 -7.35
CA LYS A 234 13.35 0.83 -6.33
C LYS A 234 12.95 -0.59 -5.93
N LEU A 235 12.61 -0.76 -4.65
CA LEU A 235 12.03 -2.00 -4.13
C LEU A 235 10.60 -2.18 -4.68
N VAL A 236 10.15 -3.43 -4.74
CA VAL A 236 8.78 -3.77 -5.05
C VAL A 236 8.20 -4.57 -3.90
N PHE A 237 7.19 -4.02 -3.24
CA PHE A 237 6.49 -4.71 -2.16
C PHE A 237 5.27 -5.44 -2.75
N PHE A 238 5.14 -6.72 -2.42
CA PHE A 238 4.01 -7.54 -2.88
C PHE A 238 3.36 -8.26 -1.71
N GLU A 239 2.04 -8.30 -1.73
CA GLU A 239 1.22 -8.89 -0.69
C GLU A 239 0.71 -10.30 -1.07
N PRO A 240 0.41 -11.15 -0.07
CA PRO A 240 -0.44 -12.33 -0.27
C PRO A 240 -1.91 -11.93 -0.45
N THR A 241 -2.79 -12.91 -0.68
CA THR A 241 -4.25 -12.68 -0.58
C THR A 241 -4.65 -12.16 0.81
N ALA A 242 -5.62 -11.23 0.85
CA ALA A 242 -6.19 -10.66 2.07
C ALA A 242 -6.79 -11.72 3.02
N THR A 243 -7.09 -12.92 2.51
CA THR A 243 -7.54 -14.07 3.31
C THR A 243 -6.56 -14.39 4.45
N ARG A 244 -5.27 -14.06 4.28
CA ARG A 244 -4.26 -14.18 5.33
C ARG A 244 -4.64 -13.41 6.60
N ASN A 245 -5.22 -12.22 6.47
CA ASN A 245 -5.54 -11.34 7.59
C ASN A 245 -6.55 -11.98 8.57
N LEU A 246 -7.33 -12.94 8.06
CA LEU A 246 -8.37 -13.63 8.81
C LEU A 246 -7.88 -14.92 9.46
N PHE A 247 -6.90 -15.60 8.85
CA PHE A 247 -6.49 -16.96 9.24
C PHE A 247 -5.01 -17.10 9.57
N ASP A 248 -4.26 -16.00 9.57
CA ASP A 248 -2.79 -15.94 9.76
C ASP A 248 -2.02 -16.86 8.78
N PHE A 249 -2.65 -17.21 7.66
CA PHE A 249 -2.18 -18.22 6.72
C PHE A 249 -2.11 -17.68 5.29
N ALA A 250 -0.98 -17.92 4.63
CA ALA A 250 -0.84 -17.82 3.19
C ALA A 250 -0.14 -19.09 2.68
N PRO A 251 -0.47 -19.58 1.46
CA PRO A 251 0.26 -20.69 0.86
C PRO A 251 1.77 -20.43 0.83
N LYS A 252 2.57 -21.43 1.20
CA LYS A 252 4.02 -21.36 1.09
C LYS A 252 4.42 -21.28 -0.38
N ALA A 253 5.31 -20.35 -0.71
CA ALA A 253 5.92 -20.31 -2.02
C ALA A 253 6.86 -21.51 -2.17
N THR A 254 6.76 -22.24 -3.29
CA THR A 254 7.67 -23.35 -3.60
C THR A 254 9.00 -22.86 -4.15
N GLU A 255 9.04 -21.62 -4.66
CA GLU A 255 10.20 -20.97 -5.25
C GLU A 255 10.23 -19.49 -4.84
N PRO A 256 11.40 -18.83 -4.84
CA PRO A 256 11.50 -17.39 -4.62
C PRO A 256 10.66 -16.61 -5.64
N PHE A 257 10.19 -15.42 -5.25
CA PHE A 257 9.52 -14.52 -6.16
C PHE A 257 10.45 -14.15 -7.33
N PRO A 258 10.00 -14.24 -8.60
CA PRO A 258 10.90 -14.27 -9.76
C PRO A 258 11.46 -12.89 -10.16
N VAL A 259 11.08 -11.83 -9.47
CA VAL A 259 11.48 -10.45 -9.78
C VAL A 259 12.46 -9.94 -8.71
N GLY A 260 13.66 -9.55 -9.14
CA GLY A 260 14.68 -8.99 -8.25
C GLY A 260 14.25 -7.67 -7.61
N GLY A 261 14.66 -7.42 -6.37
CA GLY A 261 14.23 -6.26 -5.59
C GLY A 261 12.83 -6.39 -4.97
N ALA A 262 12.18 -7.54 -5.13
CA ALA A 262 10.91 -7.82 -4.48
C ALA A 262 11.06 -8.04 -2.96
N VAL A 263 10.06 -7.58 -2.21
CA VAL A 263 9.95 -7.68 -0.76
C VAL A 263 8.55 -8.18 -0.46
N TYR A 264 8.44 -9.28 0.29
CA TYR A 264 7.15 -9.79 0.72
C TYR A 264 6.62 -8.92 1.87
N ALA A 265 5.42 -8.37 1.72
CA ALA A 265 4.84 -7.37 2.61
C ALA A 265 3.50 -7.84 3.23
N PRO A 266 3.49 -8.91 4.05
CA PRO A 266 2.24 -9.38 4.64
C PRO A 266 1.74 -8.43 5.72
N HIS A 267 0.43 -8.29 5.84
CA HIS A 267 -0.19 -7.74 7.04
C HIS A 267 -0.25 -8.80 8.15
N ILE A 268 -0.11 -8.35 9.39
CA ILE A 268 -0.15 -9.19 10.59
C ILE A 268 -1.27 -8.66 11.49
N TYR A 269 -2.46 -9.25 11.33
CA TYR A 269 -3.68 -8.90 12.06
C TYR A 269 -4.15 -10.02 13.00
N THR A 270 -3.21 -10.82 13.49
CA THR A 270 -3.46 -11.91 14.44
C THR A 270 -4.30 -11.39 15.61
N PHE A 271 -5.48 -11.98 15.79
CA PHE A 271 -6.49 -11.57 16.80
C PHE A 271 -7.07 -10.15 16.65
N VAL A 272 -7.18 -9.63 15.43
CA VAL A 272 -7.87 -8.34 15.19
C VAL A 272 -9.31 -8.56 14.71
N PHE A 273 -9.55 -9.48 13.78
CA PHE A 273 -10.86 -9.60 13.12
C PHE A 273 -11.82 -10.64 13.73
N TYR A 274 -11.33 -11.70 14.38
CA TYR A 274 -12.18 -12.83 14.84
C TYR A 274 -11.93 -13.32 16.26
N SER A 275 -11.12 -12.62 17.06
CA SER A 275 -10.85 -13.04 18.44
C SER A 275 -11.76 -12.37 19.45
N ASP A 276 -12.11 -13.14 20.47
CA ASP A 276 -12.50 -12.60 21.78
C ASP A 276 -11.44 -11.57 22.22
N PRO A 277 -11.81 -10.31 22.55
CA PRO A 277 -10.88 -9.28 23.01
C PRO A 277 -9.98 -9.74 24.16
N THR A 278 -10.43 -10.70 24.97
CA THR A 278 -9.64 -11.26 26.08
C THR A 278 -8.42 -12.07 25.63
N ARG A 279 -8.38 -12.55 24.38
CA ARG A 279 -7.20 -13.26 23.83
C ARG A 279 -6.04 -12.33 23.52
N LEU A 280 -6.29 -11.08 23.14
CA LEU A 280 -5.23 -10.08 22.94
C LEU A 280 -4.46 -9.83 24.24
N GLU A 281 -5.14 -9.83 25.38
CA GLU A 281 -4.53 -9.65 26.70
C GLU A 281 -3.67 -10.86 27.13
N GLN A 282 -3.85 -12.01 26.49
CA GLN A 282 -3.14 -13.26 26.81
C GLN A 282 -2.12 -13.67 25.74
N LEU A 283 -1.87 -12.80 24.76
CA LEU A 283 -1.02 -13.06 23.61
C LEU A 283 0.37 -13.56 24.03
N GLN A 284 0.75 -14.73 23.54
CA GLN A 284 2.09 -15.28 23.68
C GLN A 284 2.86 -15.12 22.37
N PRO A 285 4.21 -15.01 22.41
CA PRO A 285 5.02 -14.98 21.18
C PRO A 285 4.76 -16.16 20.23
N SER A 286 4.40 -17.33 20.77
CA SER A 286 4.04 -18.53 19.99
C SER A 286 2.79 -18.33 19.13
N ASP A 287 1.87 -17.46 19.54
CA ASP A 287 0.63 -17.20 18.80
C ASP A 287 0.89 -16.40 17.53
N LEU A 288 2.00 -15.65 17.48
CA LEU A 288 2.45 -14.92 16.30
C LEU A 288 3.30 -15.77 15.36
N GLU A 289 3.74 -16.97 15.79
CA GLU A 289 4.62 -17.83 14.96
C GLU A 289 4.07 -18.11 13.56
N PRO A 290 2.78 -18.44 13.37
CA PRO A 290 2.20 -18.62 12.02
C PRO A 290 2.29 -17.36 11.15
N SER A 291 2.28 -16.18 11.79
CA SER A 291 2.29 -14.88 11.13
C SER A 291 3.68 -14.41 10.73
N VAL A 292 4.72 -14.87 11.44
CA VAL A 292 6.12 -14.43 11.25
C VAL A 292 7.04 -15.48 10.64
N LYS A 293 6.70 -16.77 10.72
CA LYS A 293 7.43 -17.81 10.00
C LYS A 293 7.01 -17.76 8.53
N LEU A 294 7.84 -17.12 7.71
CA LEU A 294 7.88 -17.37 6.27
C LEU A 294 8.27 -18.84 6.12
N ALA A 295 7.28 -19.65 5.81
CA ALA A 295 7.35 -21.07 6.01
C ALA A 295 7.77 -21.81 4.75
#